data_AF-A0AAD4SD77-F1
#
_entry.id   AF-A0AAD4SD77-F1
#
_cell.length_a   1.000
_cell.length_b   1.000
_cell.length_c   1.000
_cell.angle_alpha   90.00
_cell.angle_beta   90.00
_cell.angle_gamma   90.00
#
_symmetry.space_group_name_H-M   'P 1'
#
loop_
_entity.id
_entity.type
_entity.pdbx_description
1 polymer ?
#
loop_
_entity_poly.entity_id
_entity_poly.type
_entity_poly.pdbx_seq_one_letter_code
_entity_poly.pdbx_strand_id
1 'polypeptide(L)'
;MVVSGVAGTLDLVVEIRSSADMFWESLKTWSAIFPETITYSVIGGDLLKLYNSYEPQLKVAPSDHKVFDEEDEKVEKRGGTVKWSVKYEKVNEMVPEPYMIKEMIYKTLVKLDEYILAKQKEVTSDN
;
A
#
# COMPACT_ATOMS: atom_id res chain seq x y z
N MET A 1 33.62 -5.67 -18.27
CA MET A 1 32.28 -5.35 -18.84
C MET A 1 31.47 -4.79 -17.69
N VAL A 2 31.15 -3.50 -17.69
CA VAL A 2 30.34 -2.89 -16.63
C VAL A 2 28.89 -3.24 -16.96
N VAL A 3 28.26 -4.09 -16.16
CA VAL A 3 26.82 -4.37 -16.30
C VAL A 3 26.12 -3.12 -15.77
N SER A 4 25.62 -2.26 -16.65
CA SER A 4 24.78 -1.12 -16.25
C SER A 4 23.46 -1.66 -15.73
N GLY A 5 23.09 -1.31 -14.49
CA GLY A 5 21.78 -1.66 -13.95
C GLY A 5 20.64 -1.07 -14.78
N VAL A 6 19.47 -1.73 -14.77
CA VAL A 6 18.27 -1.25 -15.45
C VAL A 6 17.36 -0.59 -14.44
N ALA A 7 17.20 0.73 -14.56
CA ALA A 7 16.32 1.51 -13.71
C ALA A 7 14.87 1.49 -14.21
N GLY A 8 13.92 1.45 -13.29
CA GLY A 8 12.49 1.43 -13.57
C GLY A 8 11.66 2.12 -12.50
N THR A 9 10.39 2.34 -12.80
CA THR A 9 9.39 2.81 -11.85
C THR A 9 8.11 2.02 -12.00
N LEU A 10 7.54 1.58 -10.89
CA LEU A 10 6.29 0.83 -10.85
C LEU A 10 5.28 1.53 -9.95
N ASP A 11 4.11 1.86 -10.50
CA ASP A 11 3.03 2.52 -9.80
C ASP A 11 1.84 1.58 -9.56
N LEU A 12 1.15 1.79 -8.45
CA LEU A 12 -0.13 1.19 -8.08
C LEU A 12 -1.01 2.28 -7.47
N VAL A 13 -2.25 2.38 -7.94
CA VAL A 13 -3.27 3.26 -7.36
C VAL A 13 -4.43 2.38 -6.92
N VAL A 14 -4.86 2.54 -5.67
CA VAL A 14 -5.98 1.81 -5.08
C VAL A 14 -6.95 2.81 -4.51
N GLU A 15 -8.21 2.70 -4.92
CA GLU A 15 -9.31 3.42 -4.28
C GLU A 15 -9.73 2.66 -3.02
N ILE A 16 -9.87 3.39 -1.92
CA ILE A 16 -10.24 2.85 -0.62
C ILE A 16 -11.56 3.48 -0.20
N ARG A 17 -12.39 2.70 0.49
CA ARG A 17 -13.71 3.18 0.95
C ARG A 17 -13.62 3.88 2.29
N SER A 18 -12.67 3.48 3.12
CA SER A 18 -12.34 4.19 4.36
C SER A 18 -11.78 5.59 4.06
N SER A 19 -11.93 6.50 5.03
CA SER A 19 -11.37 7.83 4.89
C SER A 19 -9.84 7.78 4.89
N ALA A 20 -9.22 8.69 4.14
CA ALA A 20 -7.76 8.79 4.04
C ALA A 20 -7.07 8.86 5.42
N ASP A 21 -7.66 9.61 6.36
CA ASP A 21 -7.12 9.76 7.71
C ASP A 21 -7.17 8.45 8.50
N MET A 22 -8.32 7.76 8.50
CA MET A 22 -8.45 6.48 9.20
C MET A 22 -7.57 5.39 8.61
N PHE A 23 -7.42 5.41 7.29
CA PHE A 23 -6.51 4.52 6.61
C PHE A 23 -5.05 4.77 7.00
N TRP A 24 -4.63 6.04 7.01
CA TRP A 24 -3.27 6.42 7.38
C TRP A 24 -2.95 6.09 8.84
N GLU A 25 -3.87 6.35 9.76
CA GLU A 25 -3.69 6.01 11.18
C GLU A 25 -3.67 4.50 11.42
N SER A 26 -4.51 3.73 10.71
CA SER A 26 -4.49 2.28 10.77
C SER A 26 -3.20 1.71 10.19
N LEU A 27 -2.70 2.29 9.09
CA LEU A 27 -1.43 1.92 8.50
C LEU A 27 -0.25 2.21 9.44
N LYS A 28 -0.21 3.38 10.10
CA LYS A 28 0.79 3.70 11.12
C LYS A 28 0.75 2.71 12.28
N THR A 29 -0.45 2.43 12.78
CA THR A 29 -0.65 1.46 13.86
C THR A 29 -0.15 0.08 13.46
N TRP A 30 -0.46 -0.37 12.24
CA TRP A 30 0.04 -1.63 11.73
C TRP A 30 1.57 -1.60 11.56
N SER A 31 2.14 -0.48 11.09
CA SER A 31 3.60 -0.29 11.01
C SER A 31 4.30 -0.30 12.37
N ALA A 32 3.60 0.01 13.45
CA ALA A 32 4.09 -0.11 14.83
C ALA A 32 3.94 -1.53 15.40
N ILE A 33 3.07 -2.37 14.81
CA ILE A 33 2.94 -3.81 15.11
C ILE A 33 3.93 -4.64 14.28
N PHE A 34 4.31 -4.15 13.10
CA PHE A 34 5.53 -4.61 12.45
C PHE A 34 6.73 -4.11 13.27
N PRO A 35 7.78 -4.94 13.48
CA PRO A 35 9.02 -4.41 14.05
C PRO A 35 9.43 -3.19 13.21
N GLU A 36 10.00 -2.15 13.83
CA GLU A 36 10.46 -0.87 13.22
C GLU A 36 11.40 -1.05 11.99
N THR A 37 11.67 -2.29 11.62
CA THR A 37 12.51 -2.78 10.55
C THR A 37 11.76 -3.73 9.60
N ILE A 38 10.79 -3.22 8.84
CA ILE A 38 10.70 -3.60 7.41
C ILE A 38 11.80 -2.88 6.60
N THR A 39 12.48 -1.92 7.22
CA THR A 39 13.62 -1.20 6.65
C THR A 39 14.94 -1.97 6.74
N TYR A 40 15.02 -3.16 7.35
CA TYR A 40 16.33 -3.86 7.51
C TYR A 40 16.38 -5.36 7.21
N SER A 41 15.28 -6.10 7.01
CA SER A 41 15.41 -7.50 6.51
C SER A 41 15.40 -7.60 4.97
N VAL A 42 14.96 -6.54 4.29
CA VAL A 42 15.29 -6.36 2.87
C VAL A 42 16.78 -6.03 2.73
N ILE A 43 17.40 -5.40 3.74
CA ILE A 43 18.86 -5.18 3.81
C ILE A 43 19.58 -6.49 4.17
N GLY A 44 19.50 -7.47 3.27
CA GLY A 44 20.16 -8.76 3.39
C GLY A 44 19.38 -9.92 2.74
N GLY A 45 18.06 -9.75 2.55
CA GLY A 45 17.21 -10.71 1.84
C GLY A 45 17.35 -10.67 0.31
N ASP A 46 16.76 -11.65 -0.37
CA ASP A 46 16.86 -11.85 -1.83
C ASP A 46 16.54 -10.59 -2.66
N LEU A 47 15.78 -9.64 -2.13
CA LEU A 47 15.51 -8.35 -2.76
C LEU A 47 16.76 -7.49 -3.05
N LEU A 48 17.73 -7.39 -2.13
CA LEU A 48 18.99 -6.68 -2.41
C LEU A 48 19.91 -7.45 -3.36
N LYS A 49 19.68 -8.75 -3.56
CA LYS A 49 20.36 -9.53 -4.62
C LYS A 49 19.76 -9.26 -5.99
N LEU A 50 18.53 -8.72 -6.05
CA LEU A 50 17.78 -8.45 -7.27
C LEU A 50 17.85 -6.98 -7.68
N TYR A 51 17.95 -6.05 -6.72
CA TYR A 51 17.96 -4.61 -6.99
C TYR A 51 19.13 -3.87 -6.31
N ASN A 52 19.88 -3.08 -7.08
CA ASN A 52 20.89 -2.12 -6.62
C ASN A 52 20.25 -0.99 -5.80
N SER A 53 19.03 -0.57 -6.17
CA SER A 53 18.23 0.41 -5.44
C SER A 53 16.76 -0.01 -5.43
N TYR A 54 16.07 0.26 -4.32
CA TYR A 54 14.63 -0.03 -4.18
C TYR A 54 14.01 0.98 -3.20
N GLU A 55 13.28 1.95 -3.74
CA GLU A 55 12.76 3.11 -3.01
C GLU A 55 11.22 3.17 -3.10
N PRO A 56 10.50 2.47 -2.20
CA PRO A 56 9.06 2.51 -2.18
C PRO A 56 8.55 3.82 -1.56
N GLN A 57 7.46 4.33 -2.11
CA GLN A 57 6.75 5.52 -1.67
C GLN A 57 5.27 5.22 -1.58
N LEU A 58 4.63 5.63 -0.49
CA LEU A 58 3.19 5.54 -0.30
C LEU A 58 2.62 6.94 -0.04
N LYS A 59 1.54 7.28 -0.74
CA LYS A 59 0.79 8.53 -0.56
C LYS A 59 -0.67 8.18 -0.39
N VAL A 60 -1.29 8.71 0.66
CA VAL A 60 -2.73 8.59 0.90
C VAL A 60 -3.33 9.98 0.75
N ALA A 61 -4.41 10.08 -0.02
CA ALA A 61 -5.12 11.33 -0.25
C ALA A 61 -6.63 11.11 -0.13
N PRO A 62 -7.41 12.12 0.31
CA PRO A 62 -8.86 12.07 0.21
C PRO A 62 -9.30 11.86 -1.24
N SER A 63 -10.35 11.05 -1.45
CA SER A 63 -10.98 10.90 -2.76
C SER A 63 -12.24 11.77 -2.84
N ASP A 64 -12.49 12.29 -4.03
CA ASP A 64 -13.74 12.96 -4.40
C ASP A 64 -14.85 11.96 -4.75
N HIS A 65 -14.52 10.67 -4.91
CA HIS A 65 -15.50 9.63 -5.16
C HIS A 65 -16.41 9.42 -3.94
N LYS A 66 -17.72 9.48 -4.21
CA LYS A 66 -18.76 9.12 -3.23
C LYS A 66 -18.83 7.61 -3.13
N VAL A 67 -18.60 7.09 -1.94
CA VAL A 67 -18.86 5.67 -1.65
C VAL A 67 -20.32 5.60 -1.19
N PHE A 68 -21.16 4.95 -2.00
CA PHE A 68 -22.52 4.65 -1.59
C PHE A 68 -22.46 3.48 -0.60
N ASP A 69 -22.93 3.72 0.62
CA ASP A 69 -23.17 2.65 1.59
C ASP A 69 -24.44 1.93 1.12
N GLU A 70 -24.33 0.68 0.63
CA GLU A 70 -25.49 -0.09 0.13
C GLU A 70 -26.55 -0.32 1.21
N GLU A 71 -26.17 -0.21 2.50
CA GLU A 71 -27.06 -0.41 3.65
C GLU A 71 -27.70 0.90 4.16
N ASP A 72 -27.14 2.06 3.83
CA ASP A 72 -27.56 3.34 4.43
C ASP A 72 -27.56 4.47 3.38
N GLU A 73 -28.68 4.56 2.65
CA GLU A 73 -28.92 5.45 1.49
C GLU A 73 -28.76 6.95 1.79
N LYS A 74 -28.45 7.34 3.04
CA LYS A 74 -28.37 8.72 3.54
C LYS A 74 -27.00 9.21 3.97
N VAL A 75 -25.95 8.37 3.95
CA VAL A 75 -24.61 8.78 4.38
C VAL A 75 -23.65 8.88 3.20
N GLU A 76 -23.41 10.10 2.70
CA GLU A 76 -22.31 10.35 1.77
C GLU A 76 -20.97 10.23 2.51
N LYS A 77 -20.32 9.07 2.42
CA LYS A 77 -18.94 8.90 2.90
C LYS A 77 -17.95 9.22 1.78
N ARG A 78 -16.92 10.00 2.11
CA ARG A 78 -15.78 10.24 1.24
C ARG A 78 -14.71 9.21 1.52
N GLY A 79 -14.39 8.41 0.50
CA GLY A 79 -13.29 7.47 0.54
C GLY A 79 -11.93 8.16 0.40
N GLY A 80 -10.93 7.38 0.05
CA GLY A 80 -9.57 7.84 -0.18
C GLY A 80 -8.96 7.19 -1.41
N THR A 81 -7.78 7.67 -1.79
CA THR A 81 -6.94 7.05 -2.81
C THR A 81 -5.56 6.83 -2.21
N VAL A 82 -5.07 5.60 -2.35
CA VAL A 82 -3.72 5.23 -1.96
C VAL A 82 -2.89 5.03 -3.23
N LYS A 83 -1.86 5.85 -3.40
CA LYS A 83 -0.86 5.69 -4.45
C LYS A 83 0.40 5.09 -3.85
N TRP A 84 0.74 3.90 -4.28
CA TRP A 84 2.06 3.30 -4.08
C TRP A 84 2.90 3.45 -5.35
N SER A 85 4.18 3.77 -5.18
CA SER A 85 5.14 3.86 -6.26
C SER A 85 6.47 3.29 -5.78
N VAL A 86 7.23 2.65 -6.64
CA VAL A 86 8.61 2.27 -6.34
C VAL A 86 9.53 2.64 -7.48
N LYS A 87 10.61 3.32 -7.14
CA LYS A 87 11.77 3.45 -8.03
C LYS A 87 12.75 2.33 -7.69
N TYR A 88 13.26 1.66 -8.71
CA TYR A 88 14.20 0.57 -8.51
C TYR A 88 15.24 0.54 -9.61
N GLU A 89 16.37 -0.09 -9.31
CA GLU A 89 17.42 -0.40 -10.26
C GLU A 89 17.77 -1.87 -10.11
N LYS A 90 17.56 -2.66 -11.16
CA LYS A 90 17.88 -4.09 -11.18
C LYS A 90 19.40 -4.30 -11.20
N VAL A 91 19.87 -5.36 -10.55
CA VAL A 91 21.29 -5.75 -10.64
C VAL A 91 21.70 -6.18 -12.06
N ASN A 92 20.74 -6.67 -12.87
CA ASN A 92 20.90 -6.97 -14.31
C ASN A 92 19.53 -7.21 -15.00
N GLU A 93 19.52 -7.39 -16.31
CA GLU A 93 18.30 -7.60 -17.13
C GLU A 93 17.55 -8.90 -16.86
N MET A 94 18.19 -9.93 -16.29
CA MET A 94 17.53 -11.21 -15.96
C MET A 94 16.62 -11.10 -14.74
N VAL A 95 16.74 -10.01 -13.97
CA VAL A 95 15.86 -9.74 -12.83
C VAL A 95 14.47 -9.38 -13.34
N PRO A 96 13.43 -10.12 -12.93
CA PRO A 96 12.06 -9.81 -13.33
C PRO A 96 11.60 -8.48 -12.73
N GLU A 97 10.58 -7.89 -13.35
CA GLU A 97 9.92 -6.72 -12.79
C GLU A 97 9.26 -7.05 -11.43
N PRO A 98 9.17 -6.09 -10.50
CA PRO A 98 8.62 -6.33 -9.16
C PRO A 98 7.09 -6.46 -9.12
N TYR A 99 6.47 -7.10 -10.12
CA TYR A 99 5.01 -7.28 -10.21
C TYR A 99 4.44 -8.09 -9.05
N MET A 100 5.18 -9.10 -8.56
CA MET A 100 4.76 -9.88 -7.40
C MET A 100 4.64 -9.02 -6.13
N ILE A 101 5.53 -8.03 -5.99
CA ILE A 101 5.51 -7.10 -4.86
C ILE A 101 4.32 -6.14 -5.01
N LYS A 102 4.06 -5.65 -6.23
CA LYS A 102 2.88 -4.83 -6.52
C LYS A 102 1.58 -5.57 -6.18
N GLU A 103 1.43 -6.85 -6.53
CA GLU A 103 0.26 -7.64 -6.15
C GLU A 103 0.14 -7.83 -4.63
N MET A 104 1.25 -8.12 -3.95
CA MET A 104 1.27 -8.24 -2.49
C MET A 104 0.80 -6.95 -1.83
N ILE A 105 1.29 -5.80 -2.29
CA ILE A 105 0.90 -4.49 -1.77
C ILE A 105 -0.58 -4.20 -2.05
N TYR A 106 -1.05 -4.47 -3.26
CA TYR A 106 -2.48 -4.34 -3.60
C TYR A 106 -3.36 -5.12 -2.62
N LYS A 107 -3.06 -6.42 -2.42
CA LYS A 107 -3.83 -7.28 -1.50
C LYS A 107 -3.78 -6.77 -0.05
N THR A 108 -2.63 -6.26 0.38
CA THR A 108 -2.47 -5.69 1.73
C THR A 108 -3.31 -4.42 1.90
N LEU A 109 -3.30 -3.51 0.92
CA LEU A 109 -4.09 -2.27 0.96
C LEU A 109 -5.60 -2.55 0.98
N VAL A 110 -6.07 -3.51 0.17
CA VAL A 110 -7.49 -3.92 0.16
C VAL A 110 -7.91 -4.51 1.50
N LYS A 111 -7.11 -5.44 2.06
CA LYS A 111 -7.40 -6.04 3.37
C LYS A 111 -7.39 -5.03 4.50
N LEU A 112 -6.51 -4.03 4.43
CA LEU A 112 -6.50 -2.94 5.41
C LEU A 112 -7.79 -2.13 5.34
N ASP A 113 -8.24 -1.78 4.13
CA ASP A 113 -9.50 -1.07 3.93
C ASP A 113 -10.69 -1.87 4.49
N GLU A 114 -10.78 -3.16 4.18
CA GLU A 114 -11.80 -4.08 4.71
C GLU A 114 -11.81 -4.13 6.24
N TYR A 115 -10.63 -4.22 6.85
CA TYR A 115 -10.48 -4.25 8.31
C TYR A 115 -10.97 -2.96 8.97
N ILE A 116 -10.64 -1.79 8.39
CA ILE A 116 -11.07 -0.49 8.91
C ILE A 116 -12.59 -0.38 8.86
N LEU A 117 -13.20 -0.80 7.75
CA LEU A 117 -14.64 -0.77 7.57
C LEU A 117 -15.35 -1.71 8.54
N ALA A 118 -14.82 -2.92 8.75
CA ALA A 118 -15.38 -3.88 9.70
C ALA A 118 -15.40 -3.30 11.14
N LYS A 119 -14.29 -2.68 11.57
CA LYS A 119 -14.20 -2.02 12.87
C LYS A 119 -15.17 -0.86 13.04
N GLN A 120 -15.46 -0.11 11.98
CA GLN A 120 -16.46 0.96 12.04
C GLN A 120 -17.88 0.41 12.25
N LYS A 121 -18.20 -0.74 11.64
CA LYS A 121 -19.52 -1.38 11.80
C LYS A 121 -19.74 -1.88 13.23
N GLU A 122 -18.73 -2.48 13.86
CA GLU A 122 -18.81 -2.95 15.26
C GLU A 122 -19.16 -1.82 16.24
N VAL A 123 -18.55 -0.65 16.10
CA VAL A 123 -18.82 0.51 16.97
C VAL A 123 -20.24 1.07 16.83
N THR A 124 -20.86 0.88 15.66
CA THR A 124 -22.17 1.47 15.35
C THR A 124 -23.34 0.54 15.73
N SER A 125 -23.09 -0.75 16.00
CA SER A 125 -24.13 -1.74 16.33
C SER A 125 -24.49 -1.80 17.84
N ASP A 126 -23.66 -1.21 18.70
CA ASP A 126 -23.83 -1.28 20.17
C ASP A 126 -24.59 -0.07 20.76
N ASN A 127 -25.18 0.80 19.92
CA ASN A 127 -25.84 2.04 20.33
C ASN A 127 -27.22 2.21 19.69
#